data_AF-A0A968FSN7-F1
#
_entry.id   AF-A0A968FSN7-F1
#
_cell.length_a   1.000
_cell.length_b   1.000
_cell.length_c   1.000
_cell.angle_alpha   90.00
_cell.angle_beta   90.00
_cell.angle_gamma   90.00
#
_symmetry.space_group_name_H-M   'P 1'
#
loop_
_entity.id
_entity.type
_entity.pdbx_description
1 polymer ?
#
loop_
_entity_poly.entity_id
_entity_poly.type
_entity_poly.pdbx_seq_one_letter_code
_entity_poly.pdbx_strand_id
1 'polypeptide(L)' 'ALVGKYIDLKESYKSLTEALIHGGIGNNVQVHIHWVDAETLEKDGFPEEFQKCDGILVPGGFGERGIE' A
#
# COMPACT_ATOMS: atom_id res chain seq x y z
N ALA A 1 -0.40 -5.37 1.94
CA ALA A 1 -0.50 -4.51 0.75
C ALA A 1 -0.59 -3.04 1.13
N LEU A 2 0.05 -2.15 0.37
CA LEU A 2 -0.17 -0.71 0.40
C LEU A 2 -0.84 -0.31 -0.92
N VAL A 3 -2.06 0.20 -0.83
CA VAL A 3 -2.87 0.59 -1.99
C VAL A 3 -2.68 2.09 -2.25
N GLY A 4 -2.18 2.48 -3.40
CA GLY A 4 -1.85 3.87 -3.69
C GLY A 4 -2.17 4.28 -5.12
N LYS A 5 -2.45 5.57 -5.32
CA LYS A 5 -2.71 6.16 -6.65
C LYS A 5 -1.43 6.43 -7.45
N TYR A 6 -0.28 6.51 -6.77
CA TYR A 6 1.00 6.90 -7.36
C TYR A 6 2.09 5.88 -7.02
N ILE A 7 1.89 4.62 -7.38
CA ILE A 7 2.85 3.54 -7.08
C ILE A 7 4.21 3.75 -7.76
N ASP A 8 4.24 4.45 -8.89
CA ASP A 8 5.47 4.82 -9.60
C ASP A 8 6.28 5.87 -8.82
N LEU A 9 5.61 6.67 -7.99
CA LEU A 9 6.25 7.66 -7.13
C LEU A 9 6.27 7.17 -5.69
N LYS A 10 7.01 6.07 -5.44
CA LYS A 10 7.18 5.51 -4.09
C LYS A 10 7.65 6.53 -3.06
N GLU A 11 8.37 7.56 -3.49
CA GLU A 11 8.79 8.67 -2.62
C GLU A 11 7.61 9.42 -1.97
N SER A 12 6.45 9.49 -2.62
CA SER A 12 5.23 10.09 -2.04
C SER A 12 4.76 9.36 -0.78
N TYR A 13 5.17 8.10 -0.60
CA TYR A 13 4.81 7.26 0.53
C TYR A 13 5.99 7.01 1.47
N LYS A 14 7.06 7.80 1.38
CA LYS A 14 8.27 7.63 2.19
C LYS A 14 7.97 7.61 3.69
N SER A 15 7.23 8.60 4.21
CA SER A 15 6.89 8.67 5.63
C SER A 15 6.10 7.46 6.12
N LEU A 16 5.20 6.92 5.30
CA LEU A 16 4.43 5.72 5.62
C LEU A 16 5.31 4.46 5.60
N THR A 17 6.20 4.37 4.62
CA THR A 17 7.14 3.25 4.48
C THR A 17 8.09 3.19 5.68
N GLU A 18 8.67 4.32 6.08
CA GLU A 18 9.54 4.39 7.26
C GLU A 18 8.79 4.03 8.55
N ALA A 19 7.56 4.51 8.71
CA ALA A 19 6.73 4.17 9.87
C ALA A 19 6.46 2.66 9.97
N LEU A 20 6.14 2.00 8.84
CA LEU A 20 5.94 0.56 8.79
C LEU A 20 7.23 -0.21 9.09
N ILE A 21 8.37 0.22 8.53
CA ILE A 21 9.68 -0.40 8.80
C ILE A 21 10.02 -0.28 10.29
N HIS A 22 9.87 0.90 10.89
CA HIS A 22 10.11 1.10 12.32
C HIS A 22 9.15 0.27 13.19
N GLY A 23 7.89 0.15 12.78
CA GLY A 23 6.93 -0.75 13.43
C GLY A 23 7.37 -2.21 13.38
N GLY A 24 7.89 -2.66 12.23
CA GLY A 24 8.48 -3.99 12.08
C GLY A 24 9.65 -4.23 13.03
N ILE A 25 10.60 -3.29 13.08
CA ILE A 25 11.75 -3.35 14.00
C ILE A 25 11.28 -3.48 15.45
N GLY A 26 10.32 -2.65 15.88
CA GLY A 26 9.78 -2.69 17.23
C GLY A 26 9.10 -4.00 17.61
N ASN A 27 8.62 -4.76 16.61
CA ASN A 27 7.98 -6.07 16.79
C ASN A 27 8.90 -7.25 16.44
N ASN A 28 10.18 -6.99 16.11
CA ASN A 28 11.13 -7.99 15.65
C ASN A 28 10.62 -8.81 14.44
N VAL A 29 9.95 -8.14 13.50
CA VAL A 29 9.45 -8.72 12.24
C VAL A 29 9.91 -7.90 11.04
N GLN A 30 10.10 -8.56 9.90
CA GLN A 30 10.38 -7.89 8.63
C GLN A 30 9.08 -7.55 7.91
N VAL A 31 8.88 -6.27 7.62
CA VAL A 31 7.72 -5.81 6.84
C VAL A 31 8.03 -5.89 5.35
N HIS A 32 7.22 -6.65 4.62
CA HIS A 32 7.27 -6.74 3.16
C HIS A 32 6.11 -5.95 2.55
N ILE A 33 6.42 -4.81 1.91
CA ILE A 33 5.40 -3.96 1.30
C ILE A 33 5.10 -4.46 -0.12
N HIS A 34 3.92 -5.03 -0.29
CA HIS A 34 3.33 -5.28 -1.61
C HIS A 34 2.58 -4.03 -2.09
N TRP A 35 3.04 -3.43 -3.18
CA TRP A 35 2.47 -2.21 -3.75
C TRP A 35 1.34 -2.55 -4.70
N VAL A 36 0.21 -1.88 -4.54
CA VAL A 36 -0.98 -2.08 -5.39
C VAL A 36 -1.44 -0.72 -5.91
N ASP A 37 -1.65 -0.65 -7.22
CA ASP A 37 -2.26 0.52 -7.85
C ASP A 37 -3.76 0.53 -7.60
N ALA A 38 -4.26 1.62 -7.02
CA ALA A 38 -5.69 1.82 -6.78
C ALA A 38 -6.50 1.83 -8.09
N GLU A 39 -5.94 2.38 -9.18
CA GLU A 39 -6.68 2.45 -10.46
C GLU A 39 -6.79 1.09 -11.14
N THR A 40 -5.84 0.18 -10.90
CA THR A 40 -5.95 -1.21 -11.35
C THR A 40 -7.02 -1.95 -10.54
N LEU A 41 -7.11 -1.68 -9.24
CA LEU A 41 -8.11 -2.28 -8.35
C LEU A 41 -9.54 -1.92 -8.79
N GLU A 42 -9.78 -0.66 -9.14
CA GLU A 42 -11.09 -0.18 -9.63
C GLU A 42 -11.53 -0.91 -10.92
N LYS A 43 -10.59 -1.19 -11.83
CA LYS A 43 -10.87 -1.77 -13.15
C LYS A 43 -10.98 -3.28 -13.12
N ASP A 44 -10.02 -3.92 -12.46
CA ASP A 44 -9.79 -5.37 -12.55
C ASP A 44 -10.24 -6.11 -11.28
N GLY A 45 -10.68 -5.37 -10.24
CA GLY A 45 -11.09 -5.92 -8.96
C GLY A 45 -9.91 -6.28 -8.07
N PHE A 46 -10.17 -7.03 -6.99
CA PHE A 46 -9.15 -7.40 -6.02
C PHE A 46 -8.24 -8.54 -6.54
N PRO A 47 -6.92 -8.31 -6.72
CA PRO A 47 -5.99 -9.36 -7.10
C PRO A 47 -5.92 -10.48 -6.05
N GLU A 48 -5.73 -11.73 -6.50
CA GLU A 48 -5.57 -12.89 -5.61
C GLU A 48 -4.37 -12.73 -4.65
N GLU A 49 -3.38 -11.94 -5.03
CA GLU A 49 -2.22 -11.59 -4.23
C GLU A 49 -2.59 -10.93 -2.89
N PHE A 50 -3.75 -10.30 -2.78
CA PHE A 50 -4.25 -9.79 -1.50
C PHE A 50 -4.46 -10.89 -0.47
N GLN A 51 -4.77 -12.13 -0.89
CA GLN A 51 -4.94 -13.26 0.01
C GLN A 51 -3.62 -13.67 0.69
N LYS A 52 -2.48 -13.24 0.14
CA LYS A 52 -1.14 -13.50 0.70
C LYS A 52 -0.66 -12.38 1.63
N CYS A 53 -1.45 -11.32 1.80
CA CYS A 53 -1.09 -10.18 2.64
C CYS A 53 -1.67 -10.33 4.05
N ASP A 54 -0.84 -10.07 5.06
CA ASP A 54 -1.26 -10.08 6.47
C ASP A 54 -2.04 -8.82 6.88
N GLY A 55 -2.05 -7.80 6.03
CA GLY A 55 -2.74 -6.54 6.26
C GLY A 55 -2.80 -5.64 5.04
N ILE A 56 -3.77 -4.74 5.02
CA ILE A 56 -4.00 -3.77 3.94
C ILE A 56 -3.95 -2.36 4.53
N LEU A 57 -3.06 -1.53 3.98
CA LEU A 57 -2.97 -0.11 4.29
C LEU A 57 -3.52 0.70 3.10
N VAL A 58 -4.59 1.45 3.36
CA VAL A 58 -5.15 2.43 2.42
C VAL A 58 -4.85 3.83 2.98
N PRO A 59 -3.81 4.52 2.48
CA PRO A 59 -3.46 5.86 2.90
C PRO A 59 -4.45 6.88 2.35
N GLY A 60 -4.47 8.08 2.94
CA GLY A 60 -5.23 9.20 2.40
C GLY A 60 -4.76 9.53 0.97
N GLY A 61 -5.73 9.68 0.05
CA GLY A 61 -5.48 10.08 -1.33
C GLY A 61 -5.76 11.57 -1.54
N PHE A 62 -4.89 12.25 -2.29
CA PHE A 62 -5.17 13.59 -2.79
C PHE A 62 -5.96 13.49 -4.11
N GLY A 63 -6.98 14.33 -4.30
CA GLY A 63 -7.82 14.35 -5.51
C GLY A 63 -8.82 13.19 -5.64
N GLU A 64 -9.60 13.19 -6.73
CA GLU A 64 -10.80 12.35 -6.92
C GLU A 64 -10.57 11.00 -7.65
N ARG A 65 -9.41 10.74 -8.25
CA ARG A 65 -9.13 9.48 -8.98
C ARG A 65 -8.89 8.31 -8.03
N GLY A 66 -9.21 7.05 -8.32
CA GLY A 66 -8.77 5.92 -7.47
C GLY A 66 -9.41 5.91 -6.08
N ILE A 67 -10.72 6.19 -6.00
CA ILE A 67 -11.50 6.30 -4.75
C ILE A 67 -12.59 5.23 -4.61
N GLU A 68 -12.94 4.53 -5.69
CA GLU A 68 -13.95 3.45 -5.70
C GLU A 68 -13.31 2.08 -5.41
#